data_AF-A0A930FB65-F1
#
_entry.id   AF-A0A930FB65-F1
#
_cell.length_a   1.000
_cell.length_b   1.000
_cell.length_c   1.000
_cell.angle_alpha   90.00
_cell.angle_beta   90.00
_cell.angle_gamma   90.00
#
_symmetry.space_group_name_H-M   'P 1'
#
loop_
_entity.id
_entity.type
_entity.pdbx_description
1 polymer ?
#
loop_
_entity_poly.entity_id
_entity_poly.type
_entity_poly.pdbx_seq_one_letter_code
_entity_poly.pdbx_strand_id
1 'polypeptide(L)' 'DTLAREYFRDYEAGLDPHIPENYFKNDDVNETPCLCWSSSAALFFSNWVNYAVYQETPFDWRKLEDDAAAFGYL' A
#
# COMPACT_ATOMS: atom_id res chain seq x y z
N ASP A 1 -4.71 8.91 6.38
CA ASP A 1 -5.95 9.11 7.15
C ASP A 1 -6.47 7.82 7.79
N THR A 2 -6.01 6.63 7.40
CA THR A 2 -6.52 5.33 7.91
C THR A 2 -6.60 5.23 9.43
N LEU A 3 -5.48 5.34 10.16
CA LEU A 3 -5.49 5.24 11.64
C LEU A 3 -6.30 6.36 12.31
N ALA A 4 -6.29 7.59 11.77
CA ALA A 4 -7.14 8.67 12.27
C ALA A 4 -8.63 8.29 12.19
N ARG A 5 -9.06 7.73 11.05
CA ARG A 5 -10.44 7.32 10.84
C ARG A 5 -10.86 6.17 11.75
N GLU A 6 -9.96 5.22 12.02
CA GLU A 6 -10.22 4.14 12.98
C GLU A 6 -10.40 4.70 14.39
N TYR A 7 -9.50 5.59 14.84
CA TYR A 7 -9.62 6.26 16.13
C TYR A 7 -10.95 7.01 16.27
N PHE A 8 -11.30 7.86 15.30
CA PHE A 8 -12.55 8.63 15.37
C PHE A 8 -13.80 7.75 15.29
N ARG A 9 -13.79 6.70 14.47
CA ARG A 9 -14.88 5.72 14.40
C ARG A 9 -15.14 5.09 15.77
N ASP A 10 -14.09 4.67 16.47
CA ASP A 10 -14.21 4.00 17.75
C ASP A 10 -14.59 4.99 18.87
N TYR A 11 -14.04 6.20 18.84
CA TYR A 11 -14.41 7.29 19.75
C TYR A 11 -15.89 7.70 19.60
N GLU A 12 -16.39 7.85 18.36
CA GLU A 12 -17.79 8.17 18.07
C GLU A 12 -18.76 7.05 18.48
N ALA A 13 -18.30 5.80 18.49
CA ALA A 13 -19.05 4.67 19.01
C ALA A 13 -19.16 4.65 20.54
N GLY A 14 -18.58 5.63 21.24
CA GLY A 14 -18.56 5.72 22.69
C GLY A 14 -17.57 4.75 23.35
N LEU A 15 -16.60 4.23 22.58
CA LEU A 15 -15.48 3.49 23.13
C LEU A 15 -14.42 4.47 23.64
N ASP A 16 -13.46 3.95 24.42
CA ASP A 16 -12.30 4.70 24.92
C ASP A 16 -11.03 4.17 24.22
N PRO A 17 -10.85 4.41 22.90
CA PRO A 17 -9.67 3.96 22.19
C PRO A 17 -8.44 4.77 22.60
N HIS A 18 -7.29 4.10 22.69
CA HIS A 18 -6.03 4.80 22.87
C HIS A 18 -5.66 5.61 21.62
N ILE A 19 -5.05 6.78 21.82
CA ILE A 19 -4.53 7.59 20.71
C ILE A 19 -3.41 6.79 20.01
N PRO A 20 -3.42 6.68 18.68
CA PRO A 20 -2.38 5.94 17.97
C PRO A 20 -0.98 6.54 18.21
N GLU A 21 -0.04 5.71 18.69
CA GLU A 21 1.31 6.13 19.05
C GLU A 21 2.11 6.63 17.84
N ASN A 22 2.87 7.72 18.02
CA ASN A 22 3.74 8.33 17.01
C ASN A 22 3.03 8.67 15.69
N TYR A 23 1.70 8.85 15.73
CA TYR A 23 0.89 9.10 14.55
C TYR A 23 0.50 10.57 14.44
N PHE A 24 -0.04 11.13 15.51
CA PHE A 24 -0.36 12.55 15.63
C PHE A 24 0.81 13.31 16.23
N LYS A 25 0.98 14.57 15.81
CA LYS A 25 2.02 15.42 16.37
C LYS A 25 1.65 15.77 17.82
N ASN A 26 2.56 15.50 18.76
CA ASN A 26 2.35 15.73 20.19
C ASN A 26 1.09 15.05 20.76
N ASP A 27 0.66 13.93 20.16
CA ASP A 27 -0.57 13.22 20.51
C ASP A 27 -1.87 14.07 20.40
N ASP A 28 -1.85 15.15 19.61
CA ASP A 28 -3.05 15.96 19.35
C ASP A 28 -3.83 15.41 18.14
N VAL A 29 -5.02 14.87 18.41
CA VAL A 29 -5.92 14.27 17.40
C VAL A 29 -6.45 15.28 16.37
N ASN A 30 -6.32 16.59 16.62
CA ASN A 30 -6.69 17.64 15.67
C ASN A 30 -5.54 18.00 14.72
N GLU A 31 -4.32 17.58 15.02
CA GLU A 31 -3.16 17.81 14.17
C GLU A 31 -3.15 16.85 12.98
N THR A 32 -2.47 17.25 11.91
CA THR A 32 -2.35 16.40 10.73
C THR A 32 -1.41 15.22 11.03
N PRO A 33 -1.81 13.96 10.72
CA PRO A 33 -0.95 12.80 10.95
C PRO A 33 0.39 12.88 10.22
N CYS A 34 1.47 12.46 10.89
CA CYS A 34 2.79 12.40 10.29
C CYS A 34 2.92 11.18 9.37
N LEU A 35 3.18 11.40 8.08
CA LEU A 35 3.38 10.31 7.11
C LEU A 35 4.84 9.78 7.18
N CYS A 36 5.13 8.93 8.16
CA CYS A 36 6.50 8.44 8.42
C CYS A 36 6.84 7.09 7.74
N TRP A 37 5.86 6.36 7.19
CA TRP A 37 6.05 4.99 6.69
C TRP A 37 5.99 4.85 5.15
N SER A 38 5.67 5.92 4.41
CA SER A 38 5.42 5.85 2.97
C SER A 38 6.63 5.37 2.16
N SER A 39 7.82 5.87 2.49
CA SER A 39 9.07 5.49 1.82
C SER A 39 9.37 4.00 1.99
N SER A 40 9.27 3.49 3.22
CA SER A 40 9.50 2.08 3.53
C SER A 40 8.48 1.17 2.83
N ALA A 41 7.20 1.57 2.79
CA ALA A 41 6.17 0.84 2.07
C ALA A 41 6.44 0.80 0.56
N ALA A 42 6.81 1.94 -0.05
CA ALA A 42 7.15 2.01 -1.47
C ALA A 42 8.34 1.11 -1.82
N LEU A 43 9.39 1.12 -0.99
CA LEU A 43 10.55 0.23 -1.16
C LEU A 43 10.17 -1.24 -1.01
N PHE A 44 9.33 -1.58 -0.04
CA PHE A 44 8.88 -2.96 0.15
C PHE A 44 8.16 -3.50 -1.08
N PHE A 45 7.14 -2.78 -1.59
CA PHE A 45 6.39 -3.23 -2.76
C PHE A 45 7.25 -3.27 -4.03
N SER A 46 8.12 -2.27 -4.24
CA SER A 46 9.05 -2.25 -5.37
C SER A 46 9.99 -3.46 -5.35
N ASN A 47 10.59 -3.73 -4.18
CA ASN A 47 11.49 -4.86 -4.02
C ASN A 47 10.76 -6.20 -4.17
N TRP A 48 9.55 -6.32 -3.63
CA TRP A 48 8.75 -7.53 -3.74
C TRP A 48 8.43 -7.85 -5.19
N VAL A 49 7.91 -6.89 -5.95
CA VAL A 49 7.57 -7.09 -7.38
C VAL A 49 8.82 -7.42 -8.20
N ASN A 50 9.93 -6.72 -7.98
CA ASN A 50 11.15 -6.93 -8.76
C ASN A 50 11.85 -8.24 -8.41
N TYR A 51 12.22 -8.42 -7.14
CA TYR A 51 13.09 -9.52 -6.74
C TYR A 51 12.34 -10.80 -6.40
N ALA A 52 11.15 -10.72 -5.81
CA ALA A 52 10.42 -11.92 -5.38
C ALA A 52 9.41 -12.42 -6.43
N VAL A 53 8.84 -11.53 -7.25
CA VAL A 53 7.87 -11.92 -8.29
C VAL A 53 8.54 -12.04 -9.65
N TYR A 54 9.10 -10.95 -10.18
CA TYR A 54 9.57 -10.92 -11.56
C TYR A 54 10.81 -11.79 -11.78
N GLN A 55 11.78 -11.82 -10.86
CA GLN A 55 12.97 -12.66 -11.03
C GLN A 55 12.67 -14.16 -10.88
N GLU A 56 11.71 -14.54 -10.03
CA GLU A 56 11.27 -15.93 -9.87
C GLU A 56 10.32 -16.39 -10.99
N THR A 57 9.50 -15.47 -11.51
CA THR A 57 8.52 -15.72 -12.58
C THR A 57 8.61 -14.65 -13.66
N PRO A 58 9.69 -14.65 -14.46
CA PRO A 58 9.92 -13.61 -15.45
C PRO A 58 8.83 -13.64 -16.52
N PHE A 59 8.29 -12.46 -16.79
CA PHE A 59 7.32 -12.28 -17.87
C PHE A 59 8.02 -12.41 -19.22
N ASP A 60 7.59 -13.39 -20.01
CA ASP A 60 8.11 -13.61 -21.36
C ASP A 60 7.25 -12.87 -22.39
N TRP A 61 7.71 -11.69 -22.79
CA TRP A 61 7.03 -10.85 -23.78
C TRP A 61 6.99 -11.47 -25.17
N ARG A 62 7.85 -12.45 -25.48
CA ARG A 62 7.85 -13.12 -26.80
C ARG A 62 6.62 -14.00 -26.98
N LYS A 63 6.11 -14.59 -25.88
CA LYS A 63 4.86 -15.36 -25.89
C LYS A 63 3.66 -14.51 -26.32
N LEU A 64 3.65 -13.22 -25.96
CA LEU A 64 2.58 -12.31 -26.38
C LEU A 64 2.64 -11.97 -27.87
N GLU A 65 3.84 -11.84 -28.46
CA GLU A 65 3.97 -11.58 -29.89
C GLU A 65 3.46 -12.77 -30.71
N ASP A 66 3.76 -13.99 -30.26
CA ASP A 66 3.25 -15.23 -30.86
C ASP A 66 1.72 -15.35 -30.74
N ASP A 67 1.16 -15.02 -29.57
CA ASP A 67 -0.30 -15.04 -29.33
C ASP A 67 -1.03 -13.91 -30.11
N ALA A 68 -0.48 -12.70 -30.15
CA ALA A 68 -1.07 -11.58 -30.89
C ALA A 68 -1.04 -11.82 -32.41
N ALA A 69 0.03 -12.44 -32.92
CA ALA A 69 0.08 -12.92 -34.28
C ALA A 69 -0.99 -13.99 -34.56
N ALA A 70 -1.33 -14.83 -33.58
CA ALA A 70 -2.42 -15.81 -33.69
C ALA A 70 -3.82 -15.18 -33.72
N PHE A 71 -4.05 -14.05 -33.04
CA PHE A 71 -5.32 -13.30 -33.09
C PHE A 71 -5.47 -12.38 -34.31
N GLY A 72 -4.37 -12.06 -35.01
CA GLY A 72 -4.38 -11.24 -36.22
C GLY A 72 -4.82 -11.97 -37.51
N TYR A 73 -5.20 -13.25 -37.43
CA TYR A 73 -5.67 -14.07 -38.55
C TYR A 73 -7.20 -14.26 -38.62
N LEU A 74 -7.98 -13.51 -37.82
CA LEU A 74 -9.44 -13.38 -37.94
C LEU A 74 -9.83 -11.97 -38.40
#